data_AF-A0A8J1LVC3-F1
#
_entry.id   AF-A0A8J1LVC3-F1
#
_cell.length_a   1.000
_cell.length_b   1.000
_cell.length_c   1.000
_cell.angle_alpha   90.00
_cell.angle_beta   90.00
_cell.angle_gamma   90.00
#
_symmetry.space_group_name_H-M   'P 1'
#
loop_
_entity.id
_entity.type
_entity.pdbx_description
1 polymer ?
#
loop_
_entity_poly.entity_id
_entity_poly.type
_entity_poly.pdbx_seq_one_letter_code
_entity_poly.pdbx_strand_id
1 'polypeptide(L)'
;MEKVQATLEFSLQLKQFQIPFFLQSGCYQIKTSFEILTSIPHTIEARIFHTEDNVKYPASVEGSVLFSSAFKLKKTKRAIRIDDVVIYTVNILLDESQVSDKKSFRSALCLCVPYTVSYVSSILSTMAD
;
A
#
# COMPACT_ATOMS: atom_id res chain seq x y z
N MET A 1 -23.57 -26.82 6.78
CA MET A 1 -23.05 -25.61 6.13
C MET A 1 -21.55 -25.76 6.07
N GLU A 2 -21.01 -25.96 4.89
CA GLU A 2 -19.56 -26.11 4.68
C GLU A 2 -18.93 -24.72 4.53
N LYS A 3 -17.78 -24.52 5.18
CA LYS A 3 -17.01 -23.28 5.10
C LYS A 3 -15.89 -23.46 4.08
N VAL A 4 -15.79 -22.52 3.16
CA VAL A 4 -14.79 -22.47 2.10
C VAL A 4 -13.84 -21.32 2.38
N GLN A 5 -12.54 -21.60 2.42
CA GLN A 5 -11.51 -20.56 2.47
C GLN A 5 -11.10 -20.18 1.05
N ALA A 6 -11.14 -18.88 0.75
CA ALA A 6 -10.67 -18.31 -0.50
C ALA A 6 -9.48 -17.39 -0.23
N THR A 7 -8.46 -17.46 -1.10
CA THR A 7 -7.29 -16.58 -1.03
C THR A 7 -7.19 -15.77 -2.31
N LEU A 8 -7.02 -14.45 -2.17
CA LEU A 8 -6.77 -13.52 -3.26
C LEU A 8 -5.40 -12.86 -3.07
N GLU A 9 -4.57 -12.88 -4.11
CA GLU A 9 -3.29 -12.20 -4.12
C GLU A 9 -3.29 -11.11 -5.21
N PHE A 10 -2.81 -9.92 -4.87
CA PHE A 10 -2.61 -8.83 -5.82
C PHE A 10 -1.39 -7.98 -5.44
N SER A 11 -0.80 -7.33 -6.44
CA SER A 11 0.34 -6.45 -6.27
C SER A 11 -0.06 -4.98 -6.42
N LEU A 12 0.46 -4.13 -5.54
CA LEU A 12 0.39 -2.67 -5.67
C LEU A 12 1.79 -2.14 -5.98
N GLN A 13 1.93 -1.42 -7.10
CA GLN A 13 3.18 -0.78 -7.51
C GLN A 13 3.09 0.74 -7.43
N LEU A 14 3.92 1.35 -6.57
CA LEU A 14 4.10 2.79 -6.48
C LEU A 14 5.19 3.24 -7.45
N LYS A 15 4.84 3.39 -8.74
CA LYS A 15 5.84 3.68 -9.80
C LYS A 15 6.43 5.08 -9.73
N GLN A 16 5.57 6.10 -9.67
CA GLN A 16 5.99 7.51 -9.68
C GLN A 16 5.00 8.38 -8.90
N PHE A 17 5.52 9.42 -8.26
CA PHE A 17 4.74 10.47 -7.60
C PHE A 17 4.88 11.79 -8.34
N GLN A 18 3.76 12.37 -8.76
CA GLN A 18 3.70 13.70 -9.38
C GLN A 18 3.54 14.75 -8.30
N ILE A 19 4.42 15.75 -8.27
CA ILE A 19 4.42 16.77 -7.22
C ILE A 19 3.33 17.81 -7.50
N PRO A 20 2.33 17.98 -6.64
CA PRO A 20 1.42 19.13 -6.70
C PRO A 20 2.19 20.41 -6.37
N PHE A 21 1.82 21.53 -7.01
CA PHE A 21 2.51 22.83 -6.89
C PHE A 21 2.77 23.34 -5.46
N PHE A 22 2.02 22.84 -4.47
CA PHE A 22 2.05 23.33 -3.09
C PHE A 22 2.99 22.56 -2.15
N LEU A 23 3.62 21.46 -2.59
CA LEU A 23 4.56 20.74 -1.74
C LEU A 23 5.91 21.46 -1.67
N GLN A 24 6.41 21.68 -0.45
CA GLN A 24 7.73 22.26 -0.22
C GLN A 24 8.85 21.24 -0.48
N SER A 25 10.07 21.72 -0.70
CA SER A 25 11.23 20.83 -0.79
C SER A 25 11.46 20.14 0.56
N GLY A 26 11.71 18.83 0.56
CA GLY A 26 11.81 18.07 1.80
C GLY A 26 11.92 16.56 1.58
N CYS A 27 11.97 15.81 2.68
CA CYS A 27 11.89 14.34 2.67
C CYS A 27 10.45 13.90 2.97
N TYR A 28 9.91 13.03 2.13
CA TYR A 28 8.53 12.59 2.18
C TYR A 28 8.45 11.07 2.06
N GLN A 29 7.32 10.53 2.53
CA GLN A 29 6.97 9.13 2.39
C GLN A 29 5.49 9.01 2.05
N ILE A 30 5.14 8.06 1.18
CA ILE A 30 3.75 7.68 0.92
C ILE A 30 3.40 6.57 1.90
N LYS A 31 2.32 6.76 2.63
CA LYS A 31 1.67 5.74 3.44
C LYS A 31 0.41 5.29 2.73
N THR A 32 0.24 4.00 2.49
CA THR A 32 -0.98 3.45 1.89
C THR A 32 -1.38 2.17 2.61
N SER A 33 -2.68 1.95 2.77
CA SER A 33 -3.23 0.71 3.31
C SER A 33 -4.07 0.05 2.25
N PHE A 34 -4.25 -1.26 2.40
CA PHE A 34 -5.27 -2.00 1.67
C PHE A 34 -6.43 -2.32 2.60
N GLU A 35 -7.63 -1.94 2.18
CA GLU A 35 -8.85 -2.11 2.95
C GLU A 35 -9.91 -2.80 2.11
N ILE A 36 -10.64 -3.69 2.77
CA ILE A 36 -11.75 -4.45 2.21
C ILE A 36 -13.02 -4.00 2.91
N LEU A 37 -13.96 -3.45 2.16
CA LEU A 37 -15.17 -2.82 2.72
C LEU A 37 -16.32 -3.81 3.01
N THR A 38 -16.04 -5.11 3.15
CA THR A 38 -17.06 -6.14 3.42
C THR A 38 -17.08 -6.56 4.89
N SER A 39 -18.26 -6.94 5.36
CA SER A 39 -18.49 -7.56 6.67
C SER A 39 -18.05 -9.02 6.75
N ILE A 40 -17.61 -9.63 5.64
CA ILE A 40 -17.16 -11.02 5.60
C ILE A 40 -15.84 -11.15 6.39
N PRO A 41 -15.70 -12.15 7.27
CA PRO A 41 -14.44 -12.39 7.99
C PRO A 41 -13.26 -12.59 7.04
N HIS A 42 -12.23 -11.78 7.20
CA HIS A 42 -11.03 -11.84 6.37
C HIS A 42 -9.78 -11.41 7.14
N THR A 43 -8.62 -11.83 6.64
CA THR A 43 -7.31 -11.35 7.07
C THR A 43 -6.55 -10.81 5.87
N ILE A 44 -5.75 -9.77 6.09
CA ILE A 44 -4.92 -9.12 5.07
C ILE A 44 -3.48 -9.17 5.54
N GLU A 45 -2.64 -9.77 4.73
CA GLU A 45 -1.19 -9.80 4.90
C GLU A 45 -0.55 -9.00 3.79
N ALA A 46 0.53 -8.29 4.12
CA ALA A 46 1.27 -7.51 3.15
C ALA A 46 2.77 -7.83 3.26
N ARG A 47 3.44 -7.88 2.11
CA ARG A 47 4.87 -8.15 2.03
C ARG A 47 5.51 -7.31 0.93
N ILE A 48 6.70 -6.76 1.20
CA ILE A 48 7.49 -6.09 0.18
C ILE A 48 7.97 -7.13 -0.83
N PHE A 49 7.69 -6.87 -2.10
CA PHE A 49 8.20 -7.67 -3.21
C PHE A 49 9.44 -7.03 -3.83
N HIS A 50 9.41 -5.70 -3.99
CA HIS A 50 10.50 -4.94 -4.59
C HIS A 50 10.56 -3.54 -3.97
N THR A 51 11.77 -3.03 -3.80
CA THR A 51 12.08 -1.67 -3.36
C THR A 51 13.29 -1.20 -4.15
N GLU A 52 13.41 0.09 -4.44
CA GLU A 52 14.58 0.60 -5.15
C GLU A 52 15.87 0.37 -4.32
N ASP A 53 16.93 -0.12 -4.97
CA ASP A 53 18.22 -0.36 -4.33
C ASP A 53 18.92 0.95 -3.93
N ASN A 54 19.69 0.93 -2.85
CA ASN A 54 20.50 2.06 -2.36
C ASN A 54 19.70 3.26 -1.82
N VAL A 55 18.42 3.10 -1.47
CA VAL A 55 17.67 4.12 -0.74
C VAL A 55 18.00 4.05 0.75
N LYS A 56 18.24 5.21 1.39
CA LYS A 56 18.60 5.30 2.82
C LYS A 56 17.49 4.77 3.76
N TYR A 57 16.24 4.90 3.34
CA TYR A 57 15.06 4.40 4.04
C TYR A 57 14.19 3.65 3.02
N PRO A 58 14.34 2.33 2.90
CA PRO A 58 13.59 1.52 1.95
C PRO A 58 12.13 1.39 2.36
N ALA A 59 11.30 0.88 1.45
CA ALA A 59 9.91 0.58 1.75
C ALA A 59 9.78 -0.44 2.88
N SER A 60 8.73 -0.29 3.70
CA SER A 60 8.43 -1.18 4.80
C SER A 60 6.93 -1.43 4.92
N VAL A 61 6.57 -2.52 5.61
CA VAL A 61 5.18 -2.87 5.87
C VAL A 61 4.97 -3.03 7.37
N GLU A 62 3.88 -2.47 7.87
CA GLU A 62 3.39 -2.68 9.24
C GLU A 62 1.94 -3.18 9.18
N GLY A 63 1.71 -4.46 9.45
CA GLY A 63 0.41 -5.10 9.23
C GLY A 63 0.02 -5.09 7.75
N SER A 64 -1.05 -4.37 7.40
CA SER A 64 -1.51 -4.15 6.01
C SER A 64 -1.13 -2.77 5.46
N VAL A 65 -0.35 -1.99 6.21
CA VAL A 65 0.06 -0.64 5.83
C VAL A 65 1.43 -0.69 5.16
N LEU A 66 1.50 -0.24 3.90
CA LEU A 66 2.74 0.04 3.19
C LEU A 66 3.22 1.45 3.51
N PHE A 67 4.49 1.55 3.87
CA PHE A 67 5.27 2.78 3.87
C PHE A 67 6.26 2.71 2.70
N SER A 68 6.18 3.67 1.78
CA SER A 68 7.09 3.72 0.63
C SER A 68 8.54 3.96 1.06
N SER A 69 9.47 3.73 0.15
CA SER A 69 10.81 4.29 0.22
C SER A 69 10.73 5.81 0.43
N ALA A 70 11.60 6.37 1.26
CA ALA A 70 11.62 7.81 1.48
C ALA A 70 12.22 8.52 0.26
N PHE A 71 11.57 9.60 -0.17
CA PHE A 71 12.00 10.34 -1.35
C PHE A 71 12.12 11.84 -1.09
N LYS A 72 13.04 12.48 -1.80
CA LYS A 72 13.32 13.92 -1.66
C LYS A 72 12.61 14.73 -2.74
N LEU A 73 11.70 15.60 -2.33
CA LEU A 73 11.12 16.62 -3.21
C LEU A 73 12.12 17.74 -3.46
N LYS A 74 12.35 18.06 -4.73
CA LYS A 74 13.09 19.24 -5.18
C LYS A 74 12.16 20.05 -6.07
N LYS A 75 12.04 21.37 -5.84
CA LYS A 75 11.21 22.30 -6.65
C LYS A 75 11.42 22.19 -8.17
N THR A 76 12.58 21.71 -8.63
CA THR A 76 12.92 21.57 -10.04
C THR A 76 12.40 20.28 -10.69
N LYS A 77 12.12 19.22 -9.92
CA LYS A 77 11.58 17.97 -10.43
C LYS A 77 10.05 18.01 -10.36
N ARG A 78 9.36 17.55 -11.40
CA ARG A 78 7.88 17.44 -11.41
C ARG A 78 7.38 16.06 -11.00
N ALA A 79 8.21 15.04 -11.22
CA ALA A 79 7.91 13.65 -10.90
C ALA A 79 9.11 13.01 -10.20
N ILE A 80 8.84 12.09 -9.29
CA ILE A 80 9.85 11.30 -8.60
C ILE A 80 9.50 9.82 -8.76
N ARG A 81 10.51 9.02 -9.13
CA ARG A 81 10.40 7.56 -9.16
C ARG A 81 10.50 7.04 -7.72
N ILE A 82 9.67 6.07 -7.40
CA ILE A 82 9.63 5.39 -6.10
C ILE A 82 9.88 3.89 -6.35
N ASP A 83 9.09 3.32 -7.27
CA ASP A 83 9.23 1.94 -7.75
C ASP A 83 9.19 0.88 -6.65
N ASP A 84 8.38 1.10 -5.62
CA ASP A 84 8.11 0.08 -4.61
C ASP A 84 6.97 -0.82 -5.06
N VAL A 85 7.09 -2.12 -4.81
CA VAL A 85 6.06 -3.12 -5.06
C VAL A 85 5.77 -3.86 -3.77
N VAL A 86 4.50 -3.86 -3.38
CA VAL A 86 3.99 -4.67 -2.28
C VAL A 86 3.02 -5.72 -2.83
N ILE A 87 3.07 -6.92 -2.28
CA ILE A 87 2.08 -7.96 -2.51
C ILE A 87 1.17 -8.01 -1.29
N TYR A 88 -0.13 -7.97 -1.54
CA TYR A 88 -1.16 -8.18 -0.56
C TYR A 88 -1.81 -9.55 -0.77
N THR A 89 -1.93 -10.30 0.31
CA THR A 89 -2.59 -11.60 0.35
C THR A 89 -3.80 -11.47 1.28
N VAL A 90 -4.98 -11.75 0.73
CA VAL A 90 -6.24 -11.67 1.45
C VAL A 90 -6.79 -13.07 1.60
N ASN A 91 -7.00 -13.51 2.84
CA ASN A 91 -7.68 -14.76 3.14
C ASN A 91 -9.09 -14.44 3.61
N ILE A 92 -10.09 -15.03 2.96
CA ILE A 92 -11.51 -14.79 3.20
C ILE A 92 -12.17 -16.13 3.56
N LEU A 93 -12.99 -16.13 4.61
CA LEU A 93 -13.79 -17.29 5.00
C LEU A 93 -15.23 -17.11 4.54
N LEU A 94 -15.68 -17.96 3.63
CA LEU A 94 -17.01 -17.92 3.01
C LEU A 94 -17.82 -19.16 3.39
N ASP A 95 -19.14 -19.03 3.39
CA ASP A 95 -20.02 -20.20 3.35
C ASP A 95 -20.29 -20.60 1.89
N GLU A 96 -20.55 -21.87 1.61
CA GLU A 96 -20.89 -22.36 0.25
C GLU A 96 -22.01 -21.55 -0.43
N SER A 97 -23.01 -21.11 0.33
CA SER A 97 -24.10 -20.29 -0.20
C SER A 97 -23.61 -18.94 -0.73
N GLN A 98 -22.60 -18.34 -0.09
CA GLN A 98 -21.99 -17.07 -0.50
C GLN A 98 -21.10 -17.24 -1.75
N VAL A 99 -20.52 -18.43 -1.94
CA VAL A 99 -19.74 -18.76 -3.15
C VAL A 99 -20.65 -18.94 -4.37
N SER A 100 -21.82 -19.57 -4.18
CA SER A 100 -22.80 -19.78 -5.26
C SER A 100 -23.41 -18.47 -5.77
N ASP A 101 -23.57 -17.48 -4.88
CA ASP A 101 -24.07 -16.15 -5.23
C ASP A 101 -22.93 -15.20 -5.64
N LYS A 102 -22.55 -15.30 -6.93
CA LYS A 102 -21.52 -14.47 -7.56
C LYS A 102 -21.74 -12.96 -7.37
N LYS A 103 -22.99 -12.52 -7.15
CA LYS A 103 -23.31 -11.09 -6.99
C LYS A 103 -22.88 -10.61 -5.61
N SER A 104 -23.14 -11.42 -4.59
CA SER A 104 -22.72 -11.16 -3.20
C SER A 104 -21.20 -11.11 -3.08
N PHE A 105 -20.50 -12.05 -3.72
CA PHE A 105 -19.02 -12.08 -3.74
C PHE A 105 -18.40 -10.83 -4.41
N ARG A 106 -18.96 -10.37 -5.54
CA ARG A 106 -18.43 -9.20 -6.25
C ARG A 106 -18.68 -7.88 -5.53
N SER A 107 -19.81 -7.73 -4.84
CA SER A 107 -20.06 -6.54 -4.01
C SER A 107 -19.24 -6.54 -2.73
N ALA A 108 -18.90 -7.72 -2.21
CA ALA A 108 -18.10 -7.85 -1.00
C ALA A 108 -16.64 -7.40 -1.23
N LEU A 109 -16.00 -7.77 -2.33
CA LEU A 109 -14.62 -7.36 -2.63
C LEU A 109 -14.50 -5.93 -3.18
N CYS A 110 -15.16 -4.96 -2.54
CA CYS A 110 -14.84 -3.56 -2.78
C CYS A 110 -13.48 -3.24 -2.15
N LEU A 111 -12.49 -3.06 -3.01
CA LEU A 111 -11.10 -2.80 -2.64
C LEU A 111 -10.86 -1.30 -2.58
N CYS A 112 -10.41 -0.80 -1.44
CA CYS A 112 -9.98 0.58 -1.26
C CYS A 112 -8.50 0.65 -0.93
N VAL A 113 -7.80 1.54 -1.62
CA VAL A 113 -6.37 1.80 -1.42
C VAL A 113 -6.20 3.27 -1.08
N PRO A 114 -6.53 3.70 0.15
CA PRO A 114 -6.26 5.06 0.58
C PRO A 114 -4.74 5.27 0.63
N TYR A 115 -4.30 6.48 0.30
CA TYR A 115 -2.91 6.89 0.46
C TYR A 115 -2.85 8.28 1.08
N THR A 116 -1.80 8.50 1.86
CA THR A 116 -1.45 9.79 2.45
C THR A 116 0.02 10.08 2.20
N VAL A 117 0.35 11.35 2.00
CA VAL A 117 1.72 11.80 1.79
C VAL A 117 2.15 12.57 3.03
N SER A 118 3.16 12.08 3.72
CA SER A 118 3.60 12.64 4.99
C SER A 118 5.00 13.22 4.86
N TYR A 119 5.22 14.38 5.50
CA TYR A 119 6.55 14.94 5.67
C TYR A 119 7.28 14.21 6.79
N VAL A 120 8.48 13.70 6.52
CA VAL A 120 9.23 12.93 7.51
C VAL A 120 10.29 13.81 8.16
N SER A 121 9.92 14.43 9.29
CA SER A 121 10.83 15.31 10.04
C SER A 121 11.94 14.55 10.79
N SER A 122 11.67 13.31 11.23
CA SER A 122 12.61 12.46 11.97
C SER A 122 13.80 11.96 11.15
N ILE A 123 13.74 12.04 9.81
CA ILE A 123 14.85 11.69 8.92
C ILE A 123 15.85 12.85 8.77
N LEU A 124 15.46 14.09 9.08
CA LEU A 124 16.34 15.25 8.92
C LEU A 124 17.47 15.29 9.95
N SER A 125 17.27 14.75 11.16
CA SER A 125 18.34 14.68 12.18
C SER A 125 19.43 13.67 11.83
N THR A 126 19.14 12.68 10.97
CA THR A 126 20.13 11.67 10.54
C THR A 126 20.75 11.99 9.17
N MET A 127 20.33 13.07 8.51
CA MET A 127 20.89 13.55 7.23
C MET A 127 21.84 14.75 7.40
N ALA A 128 22.19 15.09 8.65
CA ALA A 128 23.06 16.22 8.99
C ALA A 128 24.55 15.83 9.13
N ASP A 129 24.91 14.57 8.87
CA ASP A 129 26.30 14.09 8.77
C ASP A 129 26.60 13.61 7.34
#